data_AF-A0A2S7N0T7-F1
#
_entry.id   AF-A0A2S7N0T7-F1
#
_cell.length_a   1.000
_cell.length_b   1.000
_cell.length_c   1.000
_cell.angle_alpha   90.00
_cell.angle_beta   90.00
_cell.angle_gamma   90.00
#
_symmetry.space_group_name_H-M   'P 1'
#
loop_
_entity.id
_entity.type
_entity.pdbx_description
1 polymer ?
#
loop_
_entity_poly.entity_id
_entity_poly.type
_entity_poly.pdbx_seq_one_letter_code
_entity_poly.pdbx_strand_id
1 'polypeptide(L)'
;MGVEMGKETSNNTVSIGDVFAVRLPNGHYGAIRVADRADNSCLIVTTPYISADIPFIDNELLSGILLQNRFFYNNHKAKIWVEGKKPKEVIFIGNIPVSDTKQKIICNTFGAQWDGSIGMEAYLEWRWKYDREKFVEEIQEEENKIDEEHKKIQKPKKMMKDETFWLIISLLNSDEKTGEEDILEPAVNALAKMEIKDIKEFEEALANKLYLLDTMEHAKNIGKHSYKEEAQEFFSADLFLYIRCFIIAKGKENFDLTVENPQNISEVNSFEPLLSLASKAYTRKTGNEFAYISGYDYETFSNIEGWK
;
A
#
# COMPACT_ATOMS: atom_id res chain seq x y z
N MET A 1 -12.95 52.17 21.29
CA MET A 1 -13.24 50.78 21.67
C MET A 1 -13.32 49.97 20.39
N GLY A 2 -12.19 49.41 19.95
CA GLY A 2 -12.16 48.42 18.87
C GLY A 2 -11.80 47.09 19.52
N VAL A 3 -12.74 46.15 19.52
CA VAL A 3 -12.51 44.79 20.01
C VAL A 3 -11.65 44.08 18.97
N GLU A 4 -10.39 43.84 19.29
CA GLU A 4 -9.56 42.87 18.57
C GLU A 4 -10.19 41.49 18.75
N MET A 5 -10.80 40.98 17.68
CA MET A 5 -11.16 39.57 17.60
C MET A 5 -9.85 38.78 17.45
N GLY A 6 -9.49 38.07 18.52
CA GLY A 6 -8.31 37.23 18.58
C GLY A 6 -8.28 36.22 17.44
N LYS A 7 -7.13 36.15 16.76
CA LYS A 7 -6.76 35.00 15.94
C LYS A 7 -6.70 33.79 16.86
N GLU A 8 -7.61 32.84 16.69
CA GLU A 8 -7.46 31.50 17.25
C GLU A 8 -6.19 30.88 16.67
N THR A 9 -5.13 30.88 17.46
CA THR A 9 -3.96 30.06 17.25
C THR A 9 -4.39 28.61 17.44
N SER A 10 -4.64 27.88 16.35
CA SER A 10 -4.90 26.44 16.42
C SER A 10 -3.71 25.75 17.07
N ASN A 11 -3.86 25.36 18.34
CA ASN A 11 -2.82 24.65 19.08
C ASN A 11 -2.65 23.27 18.42
N ASN A 12 -1.61 23.12 17.61
CA ASN A 12 -1.36 21.92 16.82
C ASN A 12 -0.62 20.83 17.61
N THR A 13 -0.48 21.03 18.91
CA THR A 13 0.21 20.15 19.84
C THR A 13 -0.73 19.04 20.31
N VAL A 14 -0.36 17.80 19.98
CA VAL A 14 -1.02 16.58 20.44
C VAL A 14 -0.32 16.07 21.69
N SER A 15 -1.08 15.75 22.74
CA SER A 15 -0.56 15.23 24.01
C SER A 15 -0.96 13.76 24.22
N ILE A 16 -0.15 13.03 24.97
CA ILE A 16 -0.52 11.67 25.40
C ILE A 16 -1.80 11.77 26.23
N GLY A 17 -2.75 10.88 25.94
CA GLY A 17 -4.08 10.87 26.56
C GLY A 17 -5.13 11.67 25.80
N ASP A 18 -4.76 12.52 24.83
CA ASP A 18 -5.74 13.29 24.07
C ASP A 18 -6.70 12.37 23.33
N VAL A 19 -7.98 12.71 23.40
CA VAL A 19 -9.09 12.02 22.75
C VAL A 19 -9.70 12.92 21.70
N PHE A 20 -9.85 12.38 20.50
CA PHE A 20 -10.47 13.05 19.38
C PHE A 20 -11.66 12.24 18.86
N ALA A 21 -12.75 12.91 18.54
CA ALA A 21 -13.81 12.36 17.72
C ALA A 21 -13.41 12.43 16.25
N VAL A 22 -13.76 11.39 15.51
CA VAL A 22 -13.55 11.30 14.07
C VAL A 22 -14.90 11.11 13.40
N ARG A 23 -15.12 11.82 12.28
CA ARG A 23 -16.30 11.63 11.45
C ARG A 23 -16.12 10.36 10.64
N LEU A 24 -17.12 9.48 10.67
CA LEU A 24 -17.16 8.22 9.96
C LEU A 24 -18.30 8.24 8.92
N PRO A 25 -18.32 7.30 7.96
CA PRO A 25 -19.36 7.23 6.95
C PRO A 25 -20.77 7.07 7.56
N ASN A 26 -21.78 7.41 6.75
CA ASN A 26 -23.20 7.31 7.12
C ASN A 26 -23.57 8.07 8.40
N GLY A 27 -22.89 9.18 8.68
CA GLY A 27 -23.19 10.06 9.80
C GLY A 27 -22.73 9.56 11.16
N HIS A 28 -21.90 8.52 11.20
CA HIS A 28 -21.34 8.03 12.46
C HIS A 28 -20.16 8.90 12.93
N TYR A 29 -19.90 8.85 14.23
CA TYR A 29 -18.69 9.31 14.88
C TYR A 29 -18.03 8.14 15.60
N GLY A 30 -16.71 8.08 15.48
CA GLY A 30 -15.85 7.23 16.29
C GLY A 30 -15.02 8.09 17.23
N ALA A 31 -14.18 7.46 18.04
CA ALA A 31 -13.17 8.17 18.81
C ALA A 31 -11.83 7.45 18.82
N ILE A 32 -10.77 8.24 18.80
CA ILE A 32 -9.39 7.79 18.89
C ILE A 32 -8.72 8.42 20.09
N ARG A 33 -7.69 7.76 20.63
CA ARG A 33 -6.89 8.27 21.73
C ARG A 33 -5.40 8.16 21.43
N VAL A 34 -4.65 9.18 21.83
CA VAL A 34 -3.20 9.19 21.74
C VAL A 34 -2.64 8.38 22.91
N ALA A 35 -2.00 7.26 22.61
CA ALA A 35 -1.47 6.33 23.59
C ALA A 35 0.02 6.57 23.90
N ASP A 36 0.80 6.99 22.92
CA ASP A 36 2.24 7.26 23.06
C ASP A 36 2.70 8.25 21.99
N ARG A 37 3.91 8.81 22.14
CA ARG A 37 4.54 9.72 21.18
C ARG A 37 6.04 9.46 21.08
N ALA A 38 6.56 9.56 19.86
CA ALA A 38 8.00 9.51 19.58
C ALA A 38 8.29 10.50 18.45
N ASP A 39 9.13 11.50 18.70
CA ASP A 39 9.47 12.56 17.74
C ASP A 39 8.24 13.20 17.06
N ASN A 40 8.09 12.99 15.74
CA ASN A 40 6.98 13.50 14.92
C ASN A 40 5.84 12.48 14.74
N SER A 41 5.85 11.39 15.52
CA SER A 41 4.94 10.27 15.38
C SER A 41 4.11 10.08 16.66
N CYS A 42 2.87 9.63 16.49
CA CYS A 42 1.94 9.35 17.57
C CYS A 42 1.42 7.92 17.45
N LEU A 43 1.37 7.20 18.57
CA LEU A 43 0.65 5.94 18.64
C LEU A 43 -0.82 6.25 18.91
N ILE A 44 -1.67 5.92 17.94
CA ILE A 44 -3.11 6.09 18.02
C ILE A 44 -3.75 4.76 18.35
N VAL A 45 -4.74 4.78 19.24
CA VAL A 45 -5.64 3.65 19.48
C VAL A 45 -7.05 4.04 19.11
N THR A 46 -7.74 3.17 18.37
CA THR A 46 -9.16 3.34 18.06
C THR A 46 -9.96 2.81 19.24
N THR A 47 -10.87 3.61 19.77
CA THR A 47 -11.76 3.21 20.88
C THR A 47 -12.93 2.39 20.34
N PRO A 48 -13.61 1.57 21.16
CA PRO A 48 -14.84 0.89 20.76
C PRO A 48 -16.04 1.82 20.51
N TYR A 49 -15.91 3.13 20.72
CA TYR A 49 -17.02 4.06 20.57
C TYR A 49 -17.44 4.20 19.10
N ILE A 50 -18.74 4.04 18.86
CA ILE A 50 -19.38 4.40 17.60
C ILE A 50 -20.84 4.78 17.84
N SER A 51 -21.26 5.95 17.33
CA SER A 51 -22.63 6.45 17.44
C SER A 51 -22.91 7.53 16.38
N ALA A 52 -24.15 7.99 16.25
CA ALA A 52 -24.47 9.18 15.45
C ALA A 52 -24.05 10.50 16.15
N ASP A 53 -23.76 10.44 17.44
CA ASP A 53 -23.38 11.59 18.26
C ASP A 53 -21.88 11.60 18.59
N ILE A 54 -21.33 12.80 18.80
CA ILE A 54 -19.97 12.98 19.33
C ILE A 54 -19.97 12.50 20.80
N PRO A 55 -19.01 11.64 21.21
CA PRO A 55 -18.95 11.17 22.60
C PRO A 55 -18.65 12.30 23.57
N PHE A 56 -19.21 12.20 24.77
CA PHE A 56 -18.72 12.95 25.93
C PHE A 56 -17.44 12.30 26.48
N ILE A 57 -16.55 13.10 27.07
CA ILE A 57 -15.22 12.64 27.54
C ILE A 57 -15.29 11.58 28.66
N ASP A 58 -16.40 11.53 29.40
CA ASP A 58 -16.66 10.56 30.47
C ASP A 58 -17.24 9.24 29.96
N ASN A 59 -17.44 9.09 28.64
CA ASN A 59 -17.91 7.84 28.07
C ASN A 59 -16.90 6.70 28.30
N GLU A 60 -17.36 5.63 28.95
CA GLU A 60 -16.52 4.51 29.38
C GLU A 60 -15.79 3.81 28.22
N LEU A 61 -16.36 3.83 27.00
CA LEU A 61 -15.75 3.23 25.83
C LEU A 61 -14.45 3.94 25.43
N LEU A 62 -14.28 5.23 25.74
CA LEU A 62 -13.09 6.00 25.35
C LEU A 62 -11.79 5.51 26.02
N SER A 63 -11.91 4.82 27.15
CA SER A 63 -10.77 4.20 27.84
C SER A 63 -10.36 2.86 27.22
N GLY A 64 -11.25 2.23 26.45
CA GLY A 64 -11.04 0.95 25.80
C GLY A 64 -10.17 1.05 24.55
N ILE A 65 -9.74 -0.11 24.07
CA ILE A 65 -9.14 -0.27 22.74
C ILE A 65 -10.04 -1.24 21.98
N LEU A 66 -10.49 -0.85 20.78
CA LEU A 66 -11.32 -1.67 19.93
C LEU A 66 -10.61 -3.00 19.61
N LEU A 67 -11.33 -4.09 19.76
CA LEU A 67 -10.92 -5.42 19.30
C LEU A 67 -11.53 -5.66 17.92
N GLN A 68 -10.67 -5.95 16.96
CA GLN A 68 -11.06 -6.22 15.58
C GLN A 68 -11.31 -7.72 15.41
N ASN A 69 -12.49 -8.06 14.89
CA ASN A 69 -12.94 -9.43 14.68
C ASN A 69 -13.45 -9.68 13.26
N ARG A 70 -13.46 -8.67 12.39
CA ARG A 70 -13.79 -8.85 10.97
C ARG A 70 -12.70 -9.65 10.24
N PHE A 71 -13.08 -10.40 9.21
CA PHE A 71 -12.16 -11.12 8.32
C PHE A 71 -11.08 -11.94 9.08
N PHE A 72 -9.80 -11.67 8.82
CA PHE A 72 -8.64 -12.33 9.42
C PHE A 72 -8.22 -11.73 10.78
N TYR A 73 -8.91 -10.69 11.27
CA TYR A 73 -8.61 -10.11 12.56
C TYR A 73 -9.12 -11.04 13.68
N ASN A 74 -8.20 -11.53 14.52
CA ASN A 74 -8.50 -12.46 15.60
C ASN A 74 -8.33 -11.78 16.97
N ASN A 75 -9.28 -10.92 17.34
CA ASN A 75 -9.20 -10.07 18.54
C ASN A 75 -8.00 -9.12 18.56
N HIS A 76 -7.50 -8.71 17.39
CA HIS A 76 -6.40 -7.76 17.32
C HIS A 76 -6.85 -6.37 17.78
N LYS A 77 -6.05 -5.74 18.65
CA LYS A 77 -6.29 -4.38 19.13
C LYS A 77 -6.04 -3.38 18.00
N ALA A 78 -6.99 -2.48 17.74
CA ALA A 78 -6.83 -1.39 16.78
C ALA A 78 -5.88 -0.32 17.33
N LYS A 79 -4.64 -0.35 16.85
CA LYS A 79 -3.56 0.57 17.23
C LYS A 79 -2.59 0.72 16.08
N ILE A 80 -2.11 1.94 15.85
CA ILE A 80 -1.23 2.26 14.72
C ILE A 80 -0.34 3.46 15.05
N TRP A 81 0.93 3.38 14.65
CA TRP A 81 1.80 4.55 14.63
C TRP A 81 1.51 5.38 13.38
N VAL A 82 1.35 6.69 13.54
CA VAL A 82 1.11 7.63 12.43
C VAL A 82 2.03 8.82 12.56
N GLU A 83 2.47 9.35 11.42
CA GLU A 83 3.41 10.46 11.35
C GLU A 83 2.74 11.79 11.04
N GLY A 84 3.36 12.87 11.51
CA GLY A 84 2.99 14.23 11.12
C GLY A 84 1.96 14.88 12.03
N LYS A 85 1.23 15.84 11.45
CA LYS A 85 0.33 16.73 12.18
C LYS A 85 -1.07 16.15 12.22
N LYS A 86 -1.77 16.36 13.34
CA LYS A 86 -3.20 16.02 13.43
C LYS A 86 -3.99 16.70 12.30
N PRO A 87 -4.97 16.02 11.69
CA PRO A 87 -5.87 16.61 10.72
C PRO A 87 -6.70 17.72 11.39
N LYS A 88 -7.25 18.64 10.59
CA LYS A 88 -8.14 19.69 11.12
C LYS A 88 -9.55 19.17 11.38
N GLU A 89 -9.88 18.05 10.77
CA GLU A 89 -11.18 17.41 10.72
C GLU A 89 -11.49 16.63 12.01
N VAL A 90 -10.46 16.25 12.78
CA VAL A 90 -10.63 15.59 14.07
C VAL A 90 -11.04 16.59 15.15
N ILE A 91 -12.00 16.20 15.98
CA ILE A 91 -12.64 17.07 16.97
C ILE A 91 -12.06 16.73 18.34
N PHE A 92 -11.31 17.64 18.96
CA PHE A 92 -10.80 17.41 20.32
C PHE A 92 -11.96 17.35 21.32
N ILE A 93 -12.04 16.29 22.11
CA ILE A 93 -13.09 16.08 23.12
C ILE A 93 -12.55 16.25 24.55
N GLY A 94 -11.27 15.93 24.76
CA GLY A 94 -10.63 16.05 26.06
C GLY A 94 -9.39 15.18 26.16
N ASN A 95 -8.89 14.99 27.39
CA ASN A 95 -7.73 14.16 27.67
C ASN A 95 -8.09 13.13 28.74
N ILE A 96 -7.80 11.85 28.48
CA ILE A 96 -7.91 10.75 29.43
C ILE A 96 -6.48 10.42 29.90
N PRO A 97 -6.12 10.73 31.16
CA PRO A 97 -4.78 10.48 31.67
C PRO A 97 -4.40 9.00 31.53
N VAL A 98 -3.20 8.76 31.00
CA VAL A 98 -2.62 7.41 30.97
C VAL A 98 -2.02 7.16 32.35
N SER A 99 -2.58 6.22 33.12
CA SER A 99 -2.03 5.85 34.42
C SER A 99 -0.66 5.16 34.25
N ASP A 100 0.35 5.57 35.03
CA ASP A 100 1.74 5.07 35.00
C ASP A 100 1.88 3.54 35.17
N THR A 101 0.82 2.84 35.61
CA THR A 101 0.79 1.40 35.87
C THR A 101 0.30 0.54 34.69
N LYS A 102 -0.12 1.12 33.56
CA LYS A 102 -0.51 0.33 32.39
C LYS A 102 0.72 -0.08 31.56
N GLN A 103 0.83 -1.40 31.33
CA GLN A 103 1.79 -2.03 30.42
C GLN A 103 1.93 -1.21 29.13
N LYS A 104 3.16 -0.79 28.77
CA LYS A 104 3.43 0.00 27.57
C LYS A 104 2.75 -0.66 26.37
N ILE A 105 1.94 0.11 25.63
CA ILE A 105 1.24 -0.43 24.45
C ILE A 105 2.29 -0.63 23.34
N ILE A 106 2.75 -1.86 23.17
CA ILE A 106 3.69 -2.22 22.10
C ILE A 106 2.91 -2.28 20.79
N CYS A 107 3.35 -1.54 19.77
CA CYS A 107 2.81 -1.57 18.41
C CYS A 107 3.97 -1.52 17.42
N ASN A 108 3.99 -2.47 16.50
CA ASN A 108 4.97 -2.56 15.41
C ASN A 108 4.34 -2.19 14.05
N THR A 109 3.07 -1.77 14.05
CA THR A 109 2.33 -1.37 12.85
C THR A 109 2.49 0.12 12.65
N PHE A 110 3.01 0.50 11.49
CA PHE A 110 3.16 1.87 11.06
C PHE A 110 2.18 2.14 9.91
N GLY A 111 1.37 3.17 10.08
CA GLY A 111 0.66 3.83 8.99
C GLY A 111 1.51 4.98 8.47
N ALA A 112 1.09 5.56 7.35
CA ALA A 112 1.74 6.73 6.77
C ALA A 112 1.46 7.99 7.61
N GLN A 113 0.62 8.89 7.10
CA GLN A 113 0.27 10.12 7.79
C GLN A 113 -1.07 9.99 8.50
N TRP A 114 -1.36 10.96 9.37
CA TRP A 114 -2.73 11.14 9.81
C TRP A 114 -3.62 11.54 8.63
N ASP A 115 -4.59 10.70 8.30
CA ASP A 115 -5.54 10.98 7.23
C ASP A 115 -6.98 10.65 7.65
N GLY A 116 -7.91 10.71 6.69
CA GLY A 116 -9.33 10.45 6.91
C GLY A 116 -9.67 8.99 7.22
N SER A 117 -8.70 8.06 7.16
CA SER A 117 -8.91 6.65 7.51
C SER A 117 -8.74 6.37 9.01
N ILE A 118 -8.17 7.30 9.78
CA ILE A 118 -7.96 7.11 11.22
C ILE A 118 -9.30 6.87 11.94
N GLY A 119 -9.38 5.77 12.68
CA GLY A 119 -10.57 5.38 13.44
C GLY A 119 -11.65 4.66 12.61
N MET A 120 -11.41 4.45 11.31
CA MET A 120 -12.32 3.71 10.42
C MET A 120 -12.58 2.28 10.92
N GLU A 121 -11.66 1.70 11.70
CA GLU A 121 -11.84 0.35 12.24
C GLU A 121 -13.12 0.23 13.07
N ALA A 122 -13.51 1.27 13.82
CA ALA A 122 -14.74 1.27 14.60
C ALA A 122 -15.99 1.15 13.70
N TYR A 123 -15.98 1.84 12.56
CA TYR A 123 -17.04 1.76 11.57
C TYR A 123 -17.09 0.37 10.91
N LEU A 124 -15.94 -0.15 10.49
CA LEU A 124 -15.86 -1.47 9.84
C LEU A 124 -16.29 -2.60 10.77
N GLU A 125 -15.92 -2.56 12.06
CA GLU A 125 -16.38 -3.53 13.06
C GLU A 125 -17.89 -3.39 13.34
N TRP A 126 -18.40 -2.16 13.38
CA TRP A 126 -19.84 -1.94 13.50
C TRP A 126 -20.60 -2.52 12.32
N ARG A 127 -20.13 -2.27 11.08
CA ARG A 127 -20.73 -2.87 9.88
C ARG A 127 -20.66 -4.39 9.93
N TRP A 128 -19.52 -4.95 10.31
CA TRP A 128 -19.36 -6.40 10.44
C TRP A 128 -20.31 -7.04 11.45
N LYS A 129 -20.71 -6.28 12.49
CA LYS A 129 -21.62 -6.74 13.54
C LYS A 129 -23.09 -6.52 13.21
N TYR A 130 -23.44 -5.40 12.59
CA TYR A 130 -24.84 -4.95 12.44
C TYR A 130 -25.32 -4.81 10.98
N ASP A 131 -24.41 -4.71 10.01
CA ASP A 131 -24.68 -4.50 8.57
C ASP A 131 -23.90 -5.54 7.72
N ARG A 132 -23.73 -6.76 8.24
CA ARG A 132 -22.79 -7.73 7.66
C ARG A 132 -23.14 -8.13 6.23
N GLU A 133 -24.40 -8.47 5.99
CA GLU A 133 -24.83 -8.99 4.68
C GLU A 133 -24.55 -7.96 3.59
N LYS A 134 -25.00 -6.71 3.79
CA LYS A 134 -24.74 -5.61 2.88
C LYS A 134 -23.25 -5.30 2.74
N PHE A 135 -22.50 -5.32 3.84
CA PHE A 135 -21.05 -5.06 3.78
C PHE A 135 -20.30 -6.13 2.97
N VAL A 136 -20.67 -7.40 3.11
CA VAL A 136 -20.10 -8.50 2.31
C VAL A 136 -20.52 -8.38 0.85
N GLU A 137 -21.77 -8.02 0.57
CA GLU A 137 -22.25 -7.79 -0.80
C GLU A 137 -21.49 -6.66 -1.50
N GLU A 138 -21.28 -5.52 -0.83
CA GLU A 138 -20.50 -4.39 -1.36
C GLU A 138 -19.05 -4.79 -1.69
N ILE A 139 -18.39 -5.54 -0.81
CA ILE A 139 -17.03 -6.04 -1.06
C ILE A 139 -17.03 -6.98 -2.27
N GLN A 140 -17.98 -7.91 -2.33
CA GLN A 140 -18.07 -8.85 -3.44
C GLN A 140 -18.34 -8.13 -4.77
N GLU A 141 -19.17 -7.08 -4.76
CA GLU A 141 -19.38 -6.24 -5.95
C GLU A 141 -18.13 -5.49 -6.38
N GLU A 142 -17.34 -4.96 -5.43
CA GLU A 142 -16.06 -4.31 -5.74
C GLU A 142 -15.04 -5.31 -6.30
N GLU A 143 -14.90 -6.49 -5.68
CA GLU A 143 -14.05 -7.58 -6.17
C GLU A 143 -14.48 -8.02 -7.58
N ASN A 144 -15.79 -8.21 -7.82
CA ASN A 144 -16.32 -8.57 -9.13
C ASN A 144 -16.02 -7.50 -10.18
N LYS A 145 -16.13 -6.21 -9.82
CA LYS A 145 -15.77 -5.11 -10.73
C LYS A 145 -14.29 -5.16 -11.07
N ILE A 146 -13.41 -5.31 -10.07
CA ILE A 146 -11.97 -5.44 -10.28
C ILE A 146 -11.67 -6.63 -11.20
N ASP A 147 -12.27 -7.79 -10.95
CA ASP A 147 -12.14 -8.97 -11.79
C ASP A 147 -12.63 -8.74 -13.23
N GLU A 148 -13.76 -8.04 -13.40
CA GLU A 148 -14.27 -7.66 -14.72
C GLU A 148 -13.34 -6.68 -15.45
N GLU A 149 -12.70 -5.76 -14.72
CA GLU A 149 -11.68 -4.87 -15.27
C GLU A 149 -10.43 -5.61 -15.71
N HIS A 150 -9.95 -6.56 -14.90
CA HIS A 150 -8.83 -7.44 -15.25
C HIS A 150 -9.14 -8.33 -16.47
N LYS A 151 -10.41 -8.72 -16.65
CA LYS A 151 -10.90 -9.47 -17.82
C LYS A 151 -10.99 -8.64 -19.10
N LYS A 152 -10.89 -7.32 -19.05
CA LYS A 152 -10.86 -6.50 -20.27
C LYS A 152 -9.61 -6.87 -21.05
N ILE A 153 -9.75 -6.99 -22.39
CA ILE A 153 -8.62 -7.30 -23.27
C ILE A 153 -7.55 -6.21 -23.08
N GLN A 154 -6.46 -6.59 -22.43
CA GLN A 154 -5.31 -5.73 -22.20
C GLN A 154 -4.60 -5.51 -23.54
N LYS A 155 -4.35 -4.25 -23.88
CA LYS A 155 -3.70 -3.87 -25.14
C LYS A 155 -2.56 -2.92 -24.83
N PRO A 156 -1.34 -3.23 -25.28
CA PRO A 156 -0.22 -2.36 -25.01
C PRO A 156 -0.46 -1.02 -25.71
N LYS A 157 -0.13 0.07 -25.02
CA LYS A 157 0.03 1.35 -25.69
C LYS A 157 1.38 1.35 -26.41
N LYS A 158 1.83 2.52 -26.86
CA LYS A 158 3.15 2.61 -27.48
C LYS A 158 4.22 2.24 -26.45
N MET A 159 5.05 1.25 -26.77
CA MET A 159 6.16 0.80 -25.95
C MET A 159 7.49 1.40 -26.41
N MET A 160 8.41 1.53 -25.47
CA MET A 160 9.80 1.86 -25.77
C MET A 160 10.40 0.76 -26.65
N LYS A 161 11.30 1.15 -27.56
CA LYS A 161 12.04 0.18 -28.38
C LYS A 161 12.87 -0.73 -27.48
N ASP A 162 12.91 -2.01 -27.83
CA ASP A 162 13.54 -3.05 -27.03
C ASP A 162 15.02 -2.72 -26.73
N GLU A 163 15.77 -2.24 -27.72
CA GLU A 163 17.19 -1.89 -27.51
C GLU A 163 17.37 -0.75 -26.49
N THR A 164 16.44 0.21 -26.48
CA THR A 164 16.48 1.34 -25.54
C THR A 164 16.04 0.92 -24.15
N PHE A 165 15.01 0.08 -24.05
CA PHE A 165 14.57 -0.48 -22.78
C PHE A 165 15.71 -1.23 -22.08
N TRP A 166 16.35 -2.16 -22.79
CA TRP A 166 17.45 -2.95 -22.24
C TRP A 166 18.70 -2.11 -21.94
N LEU A 167 18.95 -1.03 -22.70
CA LEU A 167 20.00 -0.08 -22.36
C LEU A 167 19.75 0.55 -20.98
N ILE A 168 18.50 0.96 -20.69
CA ILE A 168 18.15 1.52 -19.36
C ILE A 168 18.29 0.46 -18.27
N ILE A 169 17.80 -0.77 -18.49
CA ILE A 169 17.93 -1.88 -17.53
C ILE A 169 19.40 -2.23 -17.26
N SER A 170 20.28 -2.14 -18.28
CA SER A 170 21.71 -2.42 -18.10
C SER A 170 22.45 -1.44 -17.18
N LEU A 171 21.83 -0.30 -16.85
CA LEU A 171 22.38 0.68 -15.93
C LEU A 171 22.13 0.34 -14.45
N LEU A 172 21.31 -0.68 -14.15
CA LEU A 172 21.08 -1.13 -12.79
C LEU A 172 22.42 -1.57 -12.17
N ASN A 173 22.79 -0.97 -11.04
CA ASN A 173 24.09 -1.20 -10.42
C ASN A 173 23.97 -2.22 -9.28
N SER A 174 24.21 -3.49 -9.58
CA SER A 174 24.06 -4.59 -8.62
C SER A 174 25.33 -4.87 -7.78
N ASP A 175 26.14 -3.85 -7.46
CA ASP A 175 27.30 -4.04 -6.57
C ASP A 175 26.81 -4.40 -5.15
N GLU A 176 27.35 -5.46 -4.56
CA GLU A 176 26.99 -6.03 -3.24
C GLU A 176 26.97 -5.01 -2.09
N LYS A 177 27.62 -3.84 -2.26
CA LYS A 177 27.66 -2.76 -1.26
C LYS A 177 26.57 -1.69 -1.44
N THR A 178 25.77 -1.81 -2.49
CA THR A 178 24.77 -0.83 -2.92
C THR A 178 23.44 -1.17 -2.26
N GLY A 179 22.82 -0.23 -1.53
CA GLY A 179 21.46 -0.45 -1.01
C GLY A 179 20.48 -0.65 -2.16
N GLU A 180 19.37 -1.36 -1.95
CA GLU A 180 18.39 -1.66 -3.01
C GLU A 180 17.90 -0.41 -3.78
N GLU A 181 17.75 0.72 -3.08
CA GLU A 181 17.37 1.99 -3.71
C GLU A 181 18.48 2.59 -4.59
N ASP A 182 19.74 2.36 -4.23
CA ASP A 182 20.90 2.87 -4.96
C ASP A 182 21.13 2.07 -6.26
N ILE A 183 20.62 0.83 -6.36
CA ILE A 183 20.70 -0.01 -7.57
C ILE A 183 19.97 0.66 -8.75
N LEU A 184 18.84 1.30 -8.48
CA LEU A 184 18.01 1.94 -9.51
C LEU A 184 18.58 3.28 -10.00
N GLU A 185 19.36 3.95 -9.16
CA GLU A 185 19.67 5.37 -9.32
C GLU A 185 20.30 5.73 -10.68
N PRO A 186 21.23 4.94 -11.25
CA PRO A 186 21.77 5.25 -12.58
C PRO A 186 20.71 5.15 -13.69
N ALA A 187 19.84 4.14 -13.63
CA ALA A 187 18.76 3.94 -14.59
C ALA A 187 17.68 5.02 -14.47
N VAL A 188 17.29 5.38 -13.24
CA VAL A 188 16.36 6.49 -12.96
C VAL A 188 16.92 7.81 -13.50
N ASN A 189 18.21 8.07 -13.29
CA ASN A 189 18.86 9.29 -13.80
C ASN A 189 18.95 9.34 -15.32
N ALA A 190 19.16 8.20 -15.98
CA ALA A 190 19.13 8.13 -17.44
C ALA A 190 17.71 8.36 -17.98
N LEU A 191 16.71 7.68 -17.42
CA LEU A 191 15.33 7.77 -17.85
C LEU A 191 14.72 9.16 -17.59
N ALA A 192 15.04 9.81 -16.47
CA ALA A 192 14.56 11.16 -16.14
C ALA A 192 15.05 12.24 -17.13
N LYS A 193 16.17 12.00 -17.82
CA LYS A 193 16.70 12.90 -18.87
C LYS A 193 15.96 12.75 -20.20
N MET A 194 15.22 11.67 -20.41
CA MET A 194 14.40 11.44 -21.61
C MET A 194 13.10 12.25 -21.57
N GLU A 195 12.31 12.23 -22.64
CA GLU A 195 11.02 12.93 -22.68
C GLU A 195 9.98 12.22 -21.80
N ILE A 196 8.94 12.95 -21.34
CA ILE A 196 7.87 12.35 -20.51
C ILE A 196 7.20 11.17 -21.23
N LYS A 197 7.04 11.28 -22.56
CA LYS A 197 6.51 10.18 -23.37
C LYS A 197 7.40 8.93 -23.30
N ASP A 198 8.72 9.09 -23.22
CA ASP A 198 9.66 7.98 -23.19
C ASP A 198 9.60 7.27 -21.83
N ILE A 199 9.36 8.01 -20.74
CA ILE A 199 9.13 7.42 -19.40
C ILE A 199 7.87 6.55 -19.40
N LYS A 200 6.78 7.03 -20.03
CA LYS A 200 5.54 6.24 -20.20
C LYS A 200 5.73 5.03 -21.11
N GLU A 201 6.47 5.21 -22.20
CA GLU A 201 6.82 4.13 -23.13
C GLU A 201 7.72 3.07 -22.45
N PHE A 202 8.59 3.46 -21.51
CA PHE A 202 9.35 2.53 -20.67
C PHE A 202 8.43 1.73 -19.74
N GLU A 203 7.47 2.40 -19.07
CA GLU A 203 6.49 1.74 -18.20
C GLU A 203 5.66 0.71 -18.98
N GLU A 204 5.20 1.05 -20.18
CA GLU A 204 4.50 0.10 -21.07
C GLU A 204 5.37 -1.11 -21.42
N ALA A 205 6.65 -0.91 -21.70
CA ALA A 205 7.58 -1.98 -22.03
C ALA A 205 7.88 -2.87 -20.82
N LEU A 206 8.05 -2.29 -19.63
CA LEU A 206 8.25 -3.04 -18.38
C LEU A 206 7.02 -3.89 -18.07
N ALA A 207 5.82 -3.28 -18.07
CA ALA A 207 4.58 -3.96 -17.79
C ALA A 207 4.33 -5.12 -18.77
N ASN A 208 4.57 -4.91 -20.07
CA ASN A 208 4.46 -5.97 -21.06
C ASN A 208 5.40 -7.16 -20.78
N LYS A 209 6.66 -6.89 -20.41
CA LYS A 209 7.62 -7.97 -20.12
C LYS A 209 7.26 -8.74 -18.85
N LEU A 210 6.79 -8.05 -17.82
CA LEU A 210 6.28 -8.70 -16.60
C LEU A 210 5.04 -9.56 -16.93
N TYR A 211 4.13 -9.04 -17.74
CA TYR A 211 2.94 -9.76 -18.20
C TYR A 211 3.31 -11.04 -18.99
N LEU A 212 4.33 -11.00 -19.84
CA LEU A 212 4.79 -12.19 -20.59
C LEU A 212 5.30 -13.32 -19.70
N LEU A 213 5.86 -12.99 -18.53
CA LEU A 213 6.30 -13.96 -17.53
C LEU A 213 5.18 -14.38 -16.56
N ASP A 214 4.03 -13.70 -16.58
CA ASP A 214 2.87 -14.02 -15.75
C ASP A 214 2.16 -15.24 -16.34
N THR A 215 2.59 -16.45 -15.96
CA THR A 215 1.95 -17.68 -16.42
C THR A 215 2.01 -18.73 -15.32
N MET A 216 1.09 -19.68 -15.37
CA MET A 216 1.08 -20.80 -14.44
C MET A 216 2.39 -21.63 -14.52
N GLU A 217 2.92 -21.84 -15.72
CA GLU A 217 4.15 -22.62 -15.89
C GLU A 217 5.38 -21.92 -15.29
N HIS A 218 5.51 -20.60 -15.45
CA HIS A 218 6.55 -19.83 -14.75
C HIS A 218 6.34 -19.88 -13.23
N ALA A 219 5.11 -19.73 -12.75
CA ALA A 219 4.79 -19.78 -11.34
C ALA A 219 5.07 -21.16 -10.70
N LYS A 220 4.99 -22.26 -11.47
CA LYS A 220 5.38 -23.61 -11.01
C LYS A 220 6.91 -23.78 -10.86
N ASN A 221 7.72 -22.89 -11.41
CA ASN A 221 9.18 -23.01 -11.45
C ASN A 221 9.93 -22.04 -10.51
N ILE A 222 9.25 -21.38 -9.57
CA ILE A 222 9.90 -20.48 -8.58
C ILE A 222 10.41 -21.18 -7.30
N GLY A 223 10.75 -22.47 -7.41
CA GLY A 223 11.34 -23.26 -6.32
C GLY A 223 10.41 -23.51 -5.13
N LYS A 224 10.84 -23.19 -3.91
CA LYS A 224 10.08 -23.50 -2.68
C LYS A 224 8.73 -22.78 -2.58
N HIS A 225 8.54 -21.72 -3.36
CA HIS A 225 7.32 -20.90 -3.36
C HIS A 225 6.46 -21.18 -4.60
N SER A 226 6.76 -22.24 -5.36
CA SER A 226 6.06 -22.59 -6.59
C SER A 226 4.56 -22.72 -6.39
N TYR A 227 3.82 -22.26 -7.40
CA TYR A 227 2.40 -22.49 -7.51
C TYR A 227 2.09 -23.99 -7.60
N LYS A 228 1.12 -24.44 -6.80
CA LYS A 228 0.67 -25.83 -6.72
C LYS A 228 -0.85 -25.85 -6.76
N GLU A 229 -1.41 -26.23 -7.90
CA GLU A 229 -2.86 -26.18 -8.16
C GLU A 229 -3.68 -27.02 -7.16
N GLU A 230 -3.15 -28.17 -6.75
CA GLU A 230 -3.83 -29.11 -5.85
C GLU A 230 -3.45 -28.93 -4.37
N ALA A 231 -2.51 -28.04 -4.05
CA ALA A 231 -2.08 -27.84 -2.68
C ALA A 231 -2.91 -26.72 -2.03
N GLN A 232 -3.34 -26.93 -0.79
CA GLN A 232 -3.86 -25.86 0.08
C GLN A 232 -2.74 -24.91 0.57
N GLU A 233 -1.57 -24.95 -0.06
CA GLU A 233 -0.43 -24.10 0.29
C GLU A 233 -0.64 -22.68 -0.27
N PHE A 234 -0.27 -21.69 0.53
CA PHE A 234 -0.37 -20.29 0.15
C PHE A 234 0.64 -19.96 -0.97
N PHE A 235 0.14 -19.44 -2.09
CA PHE A 235 0.95 -18.86 -3.16
C PHE A 235 0.96 -17.33 -3.02
N SER A 236 2.16 -16.73 -2.96
CA SER A 236 2.32 -15.28 -2.85
C SER A 236 2.39 -14.65 -4.24
N ALA A 237 1.32 -13.94 -4.61
CA ALA A 237 1.24 -13.17 -5.85
C ALA A 237 2.36 -12.12 -5.95
N ASP A 238 2.62 -11.38 -4.86
CA ASP A 238 3.66 -10.35 -4.79
C ASP A 238 5.05 -10.93 -4.99
N LEU A 239 5.38 -12.02 -4.29
CA LEU A 239 6.70 -12.64 -4.43
C LEU A 239 6.95 -13.11 -5.87
N PHE A 240 5.93 -13.67 -6.53
CA PHE A 240 6.05 -14.05 -7.94
C PHE A 240 6.28 -12.84 -8.85
N LEU A 241 5.57 -11.73 -8.64
CA LEU A 241 5.83 -10.48 -9.34
C LEU A 241 7.27 -9.99 -9.14
N TYR A 242 7.80 -10.06 -7.91
CA TYR A 242 9.15 -9.58 -7.62
C TYR A 242 10.23 -10.48 -8.21
N ILE A 243 9.97 -11.78 -8.35
CA ILE A 243 10.84 -12.71 -9.07
C ILE A 243 10.85 -12.38 -10.57
N ARG A 244 9.68 -12.08 -11.17
CA ARG A 244 9.60 -11.60 -12.56
C ARG A 244 10.40 -10.30 -12.76
N CYS A 245 10.37 -9.39 -11.77
CA CYS A 245 11.20 -8.18 -11.79
C CYS A 245 12.70 -8.51 -11.75
N PHE A 246 13.12 -9.49 -10.93
CA PHE A 246 14.51 -9.91 -10.86
C PHE A 246 15.02 -10.49 -12.19
N ILE A 247 14.22 -11.30 -12.87
CA ILE A 247 14.53 -11.86 -14.20
C ILE A 247 14.79 -10.73 -15.20
N ILE A 248 13.94 -9.70 -15.24
CA ILE A 248 14.14 -8.54 -16.12
C ILE A 248 15.41 -7.77 -15.71
N ALA A 249 15.66 -7.58 -14.41
CA ALA A 249 16.84 -6.87 -13.92
C ALA A 249 18.16 -7.57 -14.26
N LYS A 250 18.17 -8.90 -14.40
CA LYS A 250 19.33 -9.67 -14.91
C LYS A 250 19.63 -9.41 -16.39
N GLY A 251 18.71 -8.78 -17.11
CA GLY A 251 18.88 -8.31 -18.47
C GLY A 251 18.27 -9.21 -19.54
N LYS A 252 18.44 -8.78 -20.79
CA LYS A 252 17.72 -9.31 -21.96
C LYS A 252 17.86 -10.83 -22.13
N GLU A 253 19.09 -11.34 -22.04
CA GLU A 253 19.35 -12.77 -22.28
C GLU A 253 18.63 -13.65 -21.26
N ASN A 254 18.65 -13.27 -19.98
CA ASN A 254 17.96 -14.02 -18.94
C ASN A 254 16.44 -13.98 -19.12
N PHE A 255 15.89 -12.81 -19.48
CA PHE A 255 14.49 -12.65 -19.82
C PHE A 255 14.08 -13.54 -20.99
N ASP A 256 14.76 -13.45 -22.13
CA ASP A 256 14.41 -14.20 -23.35
C ASP A 256 14.44 -15.72 -23.09
N LEU A 257 15.51 -16.21 -22.43
CA LEU A 257 15.64 -17.61 -22.07
C LEU A 257 14.54 -18.09 -21.12
N THR A 258 14.09 -17.23 -20.21
CA THR A 258 13.06 -17.59 -19.23
C THR A 258 11.69 -17.62 -19.88
N VAL A 259 11.35 -16.62 -20.70
CA VAL A 259 10.08 -16.59 -21.46
C VAL A 259 9.90 -17.85 -22.30
N GLU A 260 10.96 -18.34 -22.94
CA GLU A 260 10.92 -19.57 -23.73
C GLU A 260 10.90 -20.85 -22.87
N ASN A 261 11.56 -20.83 -21.71
CA ASN A 261 11.67 -22.00 -20.84
C ASN A 261 11.55 -21.61 -19.35
N PRO A 262 10.38 -21.83 -18.73
CA PRO A 262 10.13 -21.59 -17.31
C PRO A 262 11.14 -22.23 -16.34
N GLN A 263 11.81 -23.32 -16.72
CA GLN A 263 12.81 -23.98 -15.87
C GLN A 263 14.09 -23.16 -15.67
N ASN A 264 14.28 -22.11 -16.47
CA ASN A 264 15.45 -21.22 -16.36
C ASN A 264 15.39 -20.28 -15.16
N ILE A 265 14.30 -20.29 -14.38
CA ILE A 265 14.20 -19.67 -13.05
C ILE A 265 15.03 -20.51 -12.05
N SER A 266 16.34 -20.50 -12.25
CA SER A 266 17.30 -21.33 -11.51
C SER A 266 17.80 -20.67 -10.22
N GLU A 267 17.79 -19.33 -10.18
CA GLU A 267 18.10 -18.52 -9.01
C GLU A 267 16.82 -17.80 -8.57
N VAL A 268 16.18 -18.30 -7.50
CA VAL A 268 14.97 -17.67 -6.95
C VAL A 268 15.39 -16.50 -6.08
N ASN A 269 15.34 -15.31 -6.66
CA ASN A 269 15.57 -14.03 -6.00
C ASN A 269 14.52 -13.02 -6.45
N SER A 270 14.36 -11.92 -5.72
CA SER A 270 13.30 -10.94 -5.91
C SER A 270 13.87 -9.53 -6.05
N PHE A 271 13.24 -8.69 -6.87
CA PHE A 271 13.66 -7.30 -7.04
C PHE A 271 12.45 -6.36 -7.26
N GLU A 272 11.63 -6.21 -6.22
CA GLU A 272 10.51 -5.24 -6.16
C GLU A 272 10.88 -3.82 -6.63
N PRO A 273 12.06 -3.25 -6.28
CA PRO A 273 12.37 -1.85 -6.59
C PRO A 273 12.21 -1.47 -8.07
N LEU A 274 12.36 -2.43 -9.00
CA LEU A 274 12.19 -2.19 -10.44
C LEU A 274 10.83 -1.57 -10.78
N LEU A 275 9.76 -1.93 -10.07
CA LEU A 275 8.40 -1.40 -10.28
C LEU A 275 8.33 0.12 -10.08
N SER A 276 9.25 0.69 -9.30
CA SER A 276 9.29 2.14 -9.02
C SER A 276 10.14 2.96 -10.00
N LEU A 277 10.79 2.33 -10.98
CA LEU A 277 11.80 2.99 -11.82
C LEU A 277 11.20 4.16 -12.62
N ALA A 278 10.07 3.94 -13.31
CA ALA A 278 9.44 4.97 -14.13
C ALA A 278 8.84 6.09 -13.27
N SER A 279 8.19 5.75 -12.14
CA SER A 279 7.60 6.72 -11.23
C SER A 279 8.66 7.60 -10.56
N LYS A 280 9.79 7.02 -10.14
CA LYS A 280 10.96 7.77 -9.63
C LYS A 280 11.54 8.68 -10.70
N ALA A 281 11.68 8.22 -11.94
CA ALA A 281 12.21 9.02 -13.04
C ALA A 281 11.28 10.20 -13.40
N TYR A 282 9.97 9.96 -13.44
CA TYR A 282 8.95 10.98 -13.69
C TYR A 282 8.92 12.04 -12.58
N THR A 283 8.91 11.60 -11.32
CA THR A 283 8.93 12.48 -10.15
C THR A 283 10.19 13.34 -10.15
N ARG A 284 11.35 12.76 -10.46
CA ARG A 284 12.61 13.52 -10.58
C ARG A 284 12.57 14.55 -11.70
N LYS A 285 11.97 14.21 -12.84
CA LYS A 285 11.87 15.12 -13.99
C LYS A 285 10.88 16.26 -13.75
N THR A 286 9.77 16.00 -13.09
CA THR A 286 8.61 16.91 -13.09
C THR A 286 8.27 17.48 -11.71
N GLY A 287 8.74 16.87 -10.63
CA GLY A 287 8.32 17.16 -9.26
C GLY A 287 6.91 16.66 -8.90
N ASN A 288 6.23 15.95 -9.80
CA ASN A 288 4.85 15.49 -9.61
C ASN A 288 4.78 13.95 -9.53
N GLU A 289 3.70 13.44 -8.93
CA GLU A 289 3.40 12.02 -8.89
C GLU A 289 3.09 11.45 -10.29
N PHE A 290 3.52 10.20 -10.52
CA PHE A 290 3.34 9.52 -11.80
C PHE A 290 1.99 8.78 -11.86
N ALA A 291 0.92 9.50 -12.14
CA ALA A 291 -0.42 8.94 -12.34
C ALA A 291 -0.58 8.37 -13.77
N TYR A 292 0.17 7.32 -14.10
CA TYR A 292 0.08 6.63 -15.39
C TYR A 292 -0.26 5.16 -15.20
N ILE A 293 -1.25 4.67 -15.97
CA ILE A 293 -1.67 3.27 -15.97
C ILE A 293 -1.25 2.68 -17.33
N SER A 294 -0.51 1.58 -17.32
CA SER A 294 -0.06 0.89 -18.53
C SER A 294 -1.20 0.18 -19.27
N GLY A 295 -0.97 -0.23 -20.52
CA GLY A 295 -1.93 -1.01 -21.29
C GLY A 295 -2.05 -2.47 -20.86
N TYR A 296 -0.96 -3.03 -20.33
CA TYR A 296 -0.93 -4.30 -19.61
C TYR A 296 -0.85 -4.04 -18.11
N ASP A 297 -1.56 -4.84 -17.34
CA ASP A 297 -1.38 -4.97 -15.90
C ASP A 297 -0.26 -5.99 -15.65
N TYR A 298 0.74 -5.59 -14.87
CA TYR A 298 1.87 -6.45 -14.53
C TYR A 298 1.58 -7.36 -13.33
N GLU A 299 0.48 -7.10 -12.60
CA GLU A 299 0.10 -7.87 -11.42
C GLU A 299 -0.06 -9.35 -11.75
N THR A 300 0.23 -10.21 -10.78
CA THR A 300 0.11 -11.66 -10.95
C THR A 300 -1.35 -12.04 -11.23
N PHE A 301 -1.57 -12.99 -12.15
CA PHE A 301 -2.87 -13.41 -12.70
C PHE A 301 -3.49 -12.47 -13.76
N SER A 302 -2.83 -11.36 -14.09
CA SER A 302 -3.29 -10.44 -15.13
C SER A 302 -3.26 -11.06 -16.52
N ASN A 303 -2.31 -11.95 -16.80
CA ASN A 303 -2.26 -12.69 -18.06
C ASN A 303 -3.19 -13.91 -18.01
N ILE A 304 -4.48 -13.64 -18.15
CA ILE A 304 -5.54 -14.65 -18.07
C ILE A 304 -5.28 -15.87 -18.97
N GLU A 305 -4.73 -15.67 -20.18
CA GLU A 305 -4.39 -16.78 -21.07
C GLU A 305 -3.17 -17.57 -20.59
N GLY A 306 -2.20 -16.93 -19.94
CA GLY A 306 -1.03 -17.58 -19.33
C GLY A 306 -1.36 -18.44 -18.11
N TRP A 307 -2.55 -18.27 -17.54
CA TRP A 307 -3.04 -18.99 -16.36
C TRP A 307 -4.16 -20.01 -16.66
N LYS A 308 -4.46 -20.23 -17.94
CA LYS A 308 -5.33 -21.32 -18.42
C LYS A 308 -4.51 -22.56 -18.77
#